data_AF-A0A3C1EFP9-F1
#
_entry.id   AF-A0A3C1EFP9-F1
#
_cell.length_a   1.000
_cell.length_b   1.000
_cell.length_c   1.000
_cell.angle_alpha   90.00
_cell.angle_beta   90.00
_cell.angle_gamma   90.00
#
_symmetry.space_group_name_H-M   'P 1'
#
loop_
_entity.id
_entity.type
_entity.pdbx_description
1 polymer ?
#
loop_
_entity_poly.entity_id
_entity_poly.type
_entity_poly.pdbx_seq_one_letter_code
_entity_poly.pdbx_strand_id
1 'polypeptide(L)'
;MDTFLPEHKRTIYCGRLRPEDIGKEVVLCGWVHRRRDHGGLVFVDLRDREGLAQIVIDPVTSPEAHAKADALRVEYVLSVRGVVRRRPAGTENPNLPTGSVEVAAAALAILNDSKPIPFALDDDTDVAENVRLKYRYLDLRRPSIQAMFTKRAKLARSVREFFFENGFLEVETPVLTKSTPEGARDYLVPSRVNPGMFYALPQSPQLFKQILM
;
A
#
# COMPACT_ATOMS: atom_id res chain seq x y z
N MET A 1 19.97 19.75 8.86
CA MET A 1 19.24 18.65 8.21
C MET A 1 18.39 18.00 9.27
N ASP A 2 17.08 17.97 9.05
CA ASP A 2 16.04 17.54 10.01
C ASP A 2 16.38 16.22 10.71
N THR A 3 16.47 16.25 12.04
CA THR A 3 16.52 15.06 12.92
C THR A 3 15.27 14.19 12.83
N PHE A 4 14.21 14.67 12.17
CA PHE A 4 12.96 13.97 11.95
C PHE A 4 13.11 12.68 11.12
N LEU A 5 13.92 12.69 10.06
CA LEU A 5 14.01 11.53 9.16
C LEU A 5 14.77 10.32 9.77
N PRO A 6 15.88 10.50 10.49
CA PRO A 6 16.55 9.39 11.19
C PRO A 6 15.69 8.73 12.27
N GLU A 7 14.96 9.51 13.07
CA GLU A 7 14.16 8.99 14.20
C GLU A 7 12.91 8.24 13.75
N HIS A 8 12.34 8.61 12.59
CA HIS A 8 11.12 8.00 12.03
C HIS A 8 11.38 7.02 10.88
N LYS A 9 12.64 6.65 10.64
CA LYS A 9 12.98 5.71 9.56
C LYS A 9 12.49 4.31 9.91
N ARG A 10 11.54 3.80 9.12
CA ARG A 10 11.02 2.43 9.23
C ARG A 10 12.17 1.42 9.27
N THR A 11 12.18 0.55 10.27
CA THR A 11 13.16 -0.55 10.38
C THR A 11 12.62 -1.87 9.80
N ILE A 12 11.33 -2.13 9.98
CA ILE A 12 10.65 -3.33 9.48
C ILE A 12 9.21 -2.98 9.08
N TYR A 13 8.65 -3.74 8.14
CA TYR A 13 7.23 -3.63 7.79
C TYR A 13 6.35 -4.26 8.87
N CYS A 14 5.16 -3.69 9.08
CA CYS A 14 4.19 -4.10 10.08
C CYS A 14 3.86 -5.59 9.96
N GLY A 15 3.43 -6.05 8.78
CA GLY A 15 3.06 -7.45 8.55
C GLY A 15 4.21 -8.47 8.58
N ARG A 16 5.46 -8.01 8.73
CA ARG A 16 6.66 -8.86 8.75
C ARG A 16 7.17 -9.22 10.14
N LEU A 17 6.61 -8.65 11.20
CA LEU A 17 7.01 -9.00 12.57
C LEU A 17 6.76 -10.48 12.87
N ARG A 18 7.73 -11.13 13.52
CA ARG A 18 7.63 -12.55 13.91
C ARG A 18 8.12 -12.76 15.36
N PRO A 19 7.88 -13.94 15.96
CA PRO A 19 8.41 -14.26 17.29
C PRO A 19 9.93 -14.07 17.43
N GLU A 20 10.69 -14.25 16.34
CA GLU A 20 12.14 -14.02 16.30
C GLU A 20 12.54 -12.54 16.48
N ASP A 21 11.58 -11.61 16.45
CA ASP A 21 11.78 -10.18 16.67
C ASP A 21 11.55 -9.75 18.12
N ILE A 22 11.07 -10.64 18.99
CA ILE A 22 10.81 -10.32 20.41
C ILE A 22 12.07 -9.74 21.07
N GLY A 23 11.88 -8.65 21.81
CA GLY A 23 12.94 -7.90 22.49
C GLY A 23 13.65 -6.86 21.62
N LYS A 24 13.45 -6.86 20.30
CA LYS A 24 14.05 -5.86 19.40
C LYS A 24 13.27 -4.55 19.47
N GLU A 25 13.98 -3.43 19.45
CA GLU A 25 13.40 -2.13 19.17
C GLU A 25 13.16 -2.00 17.66
N VAL A 26 11.96 -1.54 17.28
CA VAL A 26 11.55 -1.36 15.90
C VAL A 26 10.86 -0.01 15.70
N VAL A 27 10.96 0.51 14.48
CA VAL A 27 10.19 1.66 14.01
C VAL A 27 9.26 1.18 12.91
N LEU A 28 7.96 1.23 13.17
CA LEU A 28 6.92 0.90 12.19
C LEU A 28 6.30 2.18 11.66
N CYS A 29 6.03 2.23 10.35
CA CYS A 29 5.33 3.35 9.73
C CYS A 29 4.17 2.81 8.89
N GLY A 30 2.96 3.31 9.12
CA GLY A 30 1.75 2.79 8.49
C GLY A 30 0.50 3.64 8.76
N TRP A 31 -0.65 3.08 8.41
CA TRP A 31 -1.97 3.69 8.61
C TRP A 31 -2.68 3.06 9.80
N VAL A 32 -3.38 3.88 10.60
CA VAL A 32 -4.30 3.38 11.63
C VAL A 32 -5.45 2.66 10.96
N HIS A 33 -5.47 1.33 11.01
CA HIS A 33 -6.59 0.55 10.50
C HIS A 33 -7.75 0.54 11.49
N ARG A 34 -7.46 0.27 12.77
CA ARG A 34 -8.42 0.34 13.87
C ARG A 34 -7.74 0.88 15.14
N ARG A 35 -8.51 1.61 15.95
CA ARG A 35 -8.13 2.05 17.30
C ARG A 35 -9.13 1.44 18.28
N ARG A 36 -8.64 0.87 19.37
CA ARG A 36 -9.43 0.30 20.47
C ARG A 36 -8.90 0.84 21.79
N ASP A 37 -9.79 1.13 22.72
CA ASP A 37 -9.47 1.74 24.02
C ASP A 37 -10.12 0.92 25.12
N HIS A 38 -9.31 0.34 26.00
CA HIS A 38 -9.75 -0.56 27.05
C HIS A 38 -9.44 0.04 28.43
N GLY A 39 -10.05 1.18 28.74
CA GLY A 39 -9.95 1.79 30.06
C GLY A 39 -8.55 2.36 30.35
N GLY A 40 -7.96 3.02 29.35
CA GLY A 40 -6.64 3.65 29.47
C GLY A 40 -5.51 2.87 28.81
N LEU A 41 -5.73 1.64 28.33
CA LEU A 41 -4.77 0.95 27.45
C LEU A 41 -5.24 1.07 26.00
N VAL A 42 -4.48 1.78 25.17
CA VAL A 42 -4.85 2.02 23.76
C VAL A 42 -4.16 1.00 22.85
N PHE A 43 -4.96 0.38 21.99
CA PHE A 43 -4.52 -0.56 20.97
C PHE A 43 -4.73 0.04 19.58
N VAL A 44 -3.71 -0.04 18.74
CA VAL A 44 -3.78 0.40 17.34
C VAL A 44 -3.37 -0.74 16.44
N ASP A 45 -4.24 -1.11 15.51
CA ASP A 45 -3.87 -1.99 14.40
C ASP A 45 -3.23 -1.11 13.32
N LEU A 46 -1.91 -1.18 13.20
CA LEU A 46 -1.14 -0.41 12.23
C LEU A 46 -0.96 -1.22 10.94
N ARG A 47 -1.44 -0.68 9.83
CA ARG A 47 -1.40 -1.32 8.50
C ARG A 47 -0.30 -0.73 7.63
N ASP A 48 0.41 -1.60 6.93
CA ASP A 48 1.16 -1.21 5.73
C ASP A 48 0.94 -2.23 4.60
N ARG A 49 1.77 -2.16 3.55
CA ARG A 49 1.62 -3.02 2.38
C ARG A 49 1.84 -4.52 2.67
N GLU A 50 2.54 -4.87 3.75
CA GLU A 50 2.86 -6.26 4.09
C GLU A 50 1.85 -6.85 5.08
N GLY A 51 1.02 -6.03 5.71
CA GLY A 51 -0.05 -6.48 6.60
C GLY A 51 -0.26 -5.57 7.82
N LEU A 52 -0.79 -6.17 8.89
CA LEU A 52 -1.12 -5.50 10.15
C LEU A 52 -0.14 -5.86 11.26
N ALA A 53 0.13 -4.92 12.15
CA ALA A 53 0.77 -5.14 13.44
C ALA A 53 -0.06 -4.47 14.55
N GLN A 54 -0.16 -5.11 15.71
CA GLN A 54 -0.79 -4.50 16.88
C GLN A 54 0.24 -3.67 17.63
N ILE A 55 -0.10 -2.42 17.88
CA ILE A 55 0.61 -1.48 18.73
C ILE A 55 -0.17 -1.36 20.03
N VAL A 56 0.55 -1.43 21.16
CA VAL A 56 -0.01 -1.19 22.49
C VAL A 56 0.63 0.06 23.06
N ILE A 57 -0.19 1.01 23.49
CA ILE A 57 0.22 2.28 24.07
C ILE A 57 -0.28 2.31 25.50
N ASP A 58 0.63 2.15 26.43
CA ASP A 58 0.36 2.08 27.87
C ASP A 58 0.72 3.43 28.52
N PRO A 59 -0.21 4.07 29.25
CA PRO A 59 -0.01 5.38 29.86
C PRO A 59 1.05 5.38 30.96
N VAL A 60 1.31 4.23 31.60
CA VAL A 60 2.31 4.09 32.66
C VAL A 60 3.72 4.11 32.08
N THR A 61 3.93 3.42 30.95
CA THR A 61 5.25 3.30 30.34
C THR A 61 5.55 4.37 29.31
N SER A 62 4.51 4.91 28.65
CA SER A 62 4.66 5.85 27.52
C SER A 62 3.61 6.97 27.57
N PRO A 63 3.62 7.83 28.61
CA PRO A 63 2.60 8.85 28.82
C PRO A 63 2.50 9.86 27.66
N GLU A 64 3.62 10.27 27.05
CA GLU A 64 3.61 11.19 25.92
C GLU A 64 3.00 10.59 24.65
N ALA A 65 3.29 9.31 24.38
CA ALA A 65 2.67 8.59 23.27
C ALA A 65 1.18 8.38 23.53
N HIS A 66 0.80 8.08 24.77
CA HIS A 66 -0.59 7.92 25.18
C HIS A 66 -1.41 9.21 25.01
N ALA A 67 -0.86 10.37 25.39
CA ALA A 67 -1.52 11.66 25.20
C ALA A 67 -1.85 11.95 23.72
N LYS A 68 -1.02 11.47 22.79
CA LYS A 68 -1.29 11.56 21.34
C LYS A 68 -2.27 10.51 20.84
N ALA A 69 -2.40 9.38 21.55
CA ALA A 69 -3.21 8.24 21.14
C ALA A 69 -4.72 8.55 21.10
N ASP A 70 -5.19 9.50 21.91
CA ASP A 70 -6.60 9.95 21.96
C ASP A 70 -7.02 10.74 20.72
N ALA A 71 -6.08 11.42 20.07
CA ALA A 71 -6.33 12.15 18.83
C ALA A 71 -6.41 11.24 17.61
N LEU A 72 -5.91 9.99 17.70
CA LEU A 72 -5.83 9.09 16.56
C LEU A 72 -7.22 8.74 16.01
N ARG A 73 -7.35 8.80 14.68
CA ARG A 73 -8.52 8.30 13.95
C ARG A 73 -8.09 7.33 12.88
N VAL A 74 -9.07 6.63 12.32
CA VAL A 74 -8.88 5.71 11.19
C VAL A 74 -8.18 6.43 10.04
N GLU A 75 -7.23 5.74 9.41
CA GLU A 75 -6.36 6.20 8.32
C GLU A 75 -5.37 7.34 8.64
N TYR A 76 -5.16 7.69 9.91
CA TYR A 76 -4.01 8.53 10.29
C TYR A 76 -2.70 7.83 9.91
N VAL A 77 -1.70 8.60 9.49
CA VAL A 77 -0.38 8.10 9.12
C VAL A 77 0.56 8.25 10.31
N LEU A 78 1.08 7.14 10.81
CA LEU A 78 1.89 7.11 12.02
C LEU A 78 3.31 6.62 11.75
N SER A 79 4.23 7.09 12.60
CA SER A 79 5.49 6.43 12.92
C SER A 79 5.46 6.04 14.39
N VAL A 80 5.74 4.77 14.69
CA VAL A 80 5.73 4.20 16.04
C VAL A 80 7.07 3.55 16.29
N ARG A 81 7.81 4.04 17.28
CA ARG A 81 8.99 3.36 17.83
C ARG A 81 8.59 2.60 19.07
N GLY A 82 8.99 1.34 19.17
CA GLY A 82 8.66 0.50 20.32
C GLY A 82 9.40 -0.82 20.34
N VAL A 83 9.16 -1.61 21.39
CA VAL A 83 9.78 -2.92 21.57
C VAL A 83 8.78 -4.01 21.22
N VAL A 84 9.21 -4.96 20.40
CA VAL A 84 8.41 -6.14 20.08
C VAL A 84 8.32 -7.05 21.30
N ARG A 85 7.12 -7.46 21.67
CA ARG A 85 6.89 -8.41 22.76
C ARG A 85 5.89 -9.48 22.35
N ARG A 86 5.90 -10.59 23.10
CA ARG A 86 4.86 -11.61 22.97
C ARG A 86 3.54 -11.03 23.46
N ARG A 87 2.46 -11.33 22.75
CA ARG A 87 1.11 -11.03 23.23
C ARG A 87 0.83 -11.79 24.54
N PRO A 88 0.03 -11.24 25.46
CA PRO A 88 -0.43 -11.97 26.63
C PRO A 88 -1.13 -13.29 26.23
N ALA A 89 -0.96 -14.34 27.04
CA ALA A 89 -1.57 -15.64 26.76
C ALA A 89 -3.10 -15.52 26.62
N GLY A 90 -3.64 -16.12 25.55
CA GLY A 90 -5.06 -16.06 25.22
C GLY A 90 -5.47 -14.85 24.38
N THR A 91 -4.53 -13.98 24.02
CA THR A 91 -4.77 -12.81 23.15
C THR A 91 -4.12 -12.93 21.77
N GLU A 92 -3.54 -14.09 21.48
CA GLU A 92 -2.99 -14.41 20.17
C GLU A 92 -4.10 -14.42 19.10
N ASN A 93 -3.77 -13.94 17.90
CA ASN A 93 -4.69 -13.90 16.77
C ASN A 93 -4.21 -14.85 15.65
N PRO A 94 -4.79 -16.05 15.50
CA PRO A 94 -4.34 -17.01 14.50
C PRO A 94 -4.61 -16.55 13.06
N ASN A 95 -5.49 -15.55 12.86
CA ASN A 95 -5.81 -15.01 11.54
C ASN A 95 -4.77 -14.00 11.03
N LEU A 96 -3.79 -13.62 11.86
CA LEU A 96 -2.73 -12.67 11.49
C LEU A 96 -1.35 -13.33 11.54
N PRO A 97 -0.49 -13.15 10.52
CA PRO A 97 0.90 -13.61 10.57
C PRO A 97 1.72 -13.03 11.74
N THR A 98 1.33 -11.85 12.20
CA THR A 98 1.92 -11.13 13.34
C THR A 98 1.17 -11.40 14.65
N GLY A 99 0.17 -12.28 14.64
CA GLY A 99 -0.79 -12.44 15.71
C GLY A 99 -0.27 -13.09 16.99
N SER A 100 0.99 -13.51 17.04
CA SER A 100 1.67 -13.96 18.26
C SER A 100 2.47 -12.84 18.96
N VAL A 101 2.64 -11.69 18.29
CA VAL A 101 3.45 -10.56 18.76
C VAL A 101 2.66 -9.25 18.73
N GLU A 102 3.17 -8.28 19.47
CA GLU A 102 2.71 -6.89 19.48
C GLU A 102 3.89 -5.96 19.74
N VAL A 103 3.73 -4.67 19.47
CA VAL A 103 4.75 -3.66 19.76
C VAL A 103 4.27 -2.78 20.90
N ALA A 104 5.00 -2.79 22.02
CA ALA A 104 4.83 -1.82 23.09
C ALA A 104 5.44 -0.49 22.64
N ALA A 105 4.61 0.50 22.34
CA ALA A 105 5.04 1.79 21.85
C ALA A 105 5.82 2.54 22.93
N ALA A 106 7.03 2.98 22.61
CA ALA A 106 7.83 3.90 23.41
C ALA A 106 7.64 5.35 22.95
N ALA A 107 7.51 5.57 21.64
CA ALA A 107 7.25 6.88 21.05
C ALA A 107 6.28 6.78 19.87
N LEU A 108 5.46 7.82 19.71
CA LEU A 108 4.49 7.93 18.62
C LEU A 108 4.57 9.32 17.99
N ALA A 109 4.64 9.34 16.66
CA ALA A 109 4.52 10.53 15.84
C ALA A 109 3.38 10.38 14.83
N ILE A 110 2.55 11.41 14.75
CA ILE A 110 1.53 11.56 13.71
C ILE A 110 2.23 12.24 12.54
N LEU A 111 2.51 11.47 11.48
CA LEU A 111 3.14 11.98 10.26
C LEU A 111 2.14 12.77 9.42
N ASN A 112 0.87 12.35 9.44
CA ASN A 112 -0.22 13.04 8.79
C ASN A 112 -1.55 12.63 9.44
N ASP A 113 -2.44 13.60 9.63
CA ASP A 113 -3.82 13.33 10.02
C ASP A 113 -4.66 12.90 8.81
N SER A 114 -5.86 12.37 9.08
CA SER A 114 -6.80 11.97 8.03
C SER A 114 -8.20 12.46 8.35
N LYS A 115 -8.87 12.98 7.32
CA LYS A 115 -10.32 13.20 7.38
C LYS A 115 -11.05 11.85 7.47
N PRO A 116 -12.30 11.83 7.97
CA PRO A 116 -13.14 10.65 7.88
C PRO A 116 -13.22 10.13 6.44
N ILE A 117 -13.05 8.83 6.28
CA ILE A 117 -13.06 8.17 4.97
C ILE A 117 -14.51 7.85 4.54
N PRO A 118 -14.80 7.87 3.22
CA PRO A 118 -16.14 7.66 2.70
C PRO A 118 -16.64 6.21 2.84
N PHE A 119 -15.76 5.26 3.11
CA PHE A 119 -16.08 3.86 3.37
C PHE A 119 -14.97 3.16 4.15
N ALA A 120 -15.30 2.07 4.84
CA ALA A 120 -14.34 1.22 5.54
C ALA A 120 -13.42 0.49 4.55
N LEU A 121 -12.15 0.32 4.92
CA LEU A 121 -11.15 -0.36 4.09
C LEU A 121 -11.02 -1.85 4.38
N ASP A 122 -12.14 -2.46 4.81
CA ASP A 122 -12.29 -3.90 4.95
C ASP A 122 -12.63 -4.52 3.59
N ASP A 123 -12.31 -5.81 3.41
CA ASP A 123 -12.53 -6.49 2.12
C ASP A 123 -14.01 -6.78 1.86
N ASP A 124 -14.74 -7.15 2.91
CA ASP A 124 -16.20 -7.30 2.91
C ASP A 124 -16.83 -5.92 3.07
N THR A 125 -17.24 -5.32 1.96
CA THR A 125 -17.88 -4.00 1.96
C THR A 125 -18.94 -3.90 0.87
N ASP A 126 -20.14 -3.47 1.25
CA ASP A 126 -21.30 -3.29 0.35
C ASP A 126 -21.26 -1.94 -0.40
N VAL A 127 -20.09 -1.31 -0.47
CA VAL A 127 -19.92 0.01 -1.09
C VAL A 127 -20.03 -0.10 -2.61
N ALA A 128 -20.93 0.70 -3.18
CA ALA A 128 -21.16 0.75 -4.61
C ALA A 128 -19.86 1.07 -5.41
N GLU A 129 -19.71 0.41 -6.56
CA GLU A 129 -18.49 0.51 -7.38
C GLU A 129 -18.17 1.94 -7.82
N ASN A 130 -19.18 2.74 -8.18
CA ASN A 130 -19.00 4.14 -8.55
C ASN A 130 -18.34 4.98 -7.44
N VAL A 131 -18.67 4.72 -6.17
CA VAL A 131 -18.02 5.36 -5.01
C VAL A 131 -16.57 4.88 -4.88
N ARG A 132 -16.34 3.57 -5.04
CA ARG A 132 -15.00 2.99 -5.00
C ARG A 132 -14.10 3.55 -6.11
N LEU A 133 -14.61 3.73 -7.32
CA LEU A 133 -13.88 4.33 -8.43
C LEU A 133 -13.63 5.82 -8.23
N LYS A 134 -14.60 6.57 -7.67
CA LYS A 134 -14.41 7.98 -7.30
C LYS A 134 -13.29 8.16 -6.28
N TYR A 135 -13.20 7.27 -5.29
CA TYR A 135 -12.15 7.27 -4.27
C TYR A 135 -11.17 6.12 -4.46
N ARG A 136 -10.79 5.84 -5.71
CA ARG A 136 -9.97 4.65 -6.03
C ARG A 136 -8.65 4.64 -5.27
N TYR A 137 -8.06 5.79 -4.99
CA TYR A 137 -6.84 5.90 -4.17
C TYR A 137 -6.99 5.35 -2.73
N LEU A 138 -8.20 5.34 -2.17
CA LEU A 138 -8.49 4.68 -0.89
C LEU A 138 -8.81 3.19 -1.10
N ASP A 139 -9.63 2.87 -2.10
CA ASP A 139 -9.99 1.49 -2.42
C ASP A 139 -8.76 0.63 -2.77
N LEU A 140 -7.75 1.24 -3.40
CA LEU A 140 -6.46 0.61 -3.66
C LEU A 140 -5.72 0.18 -2.39
N ARG A 141 -6.04 0.70 -1.20
CA ARG A 141 -5.38 0.33 0.06
C ARG A 141 -5.94 -0.95 0.68
N ARG A 142 -7.07 -1.46 0.18
CA ARG A 142 -7.67 -2.70 0.67
C ARG A 142 -6.74 -3.91 0.44
N PRO A 143 -6.66 -4.86 1.39
CA PRO A 143 -5.79 -6.02 1.26
C PRO A 143 -6.03 -6.85 -0.01
N SER A 144 -7.29 -7.14 -0.36
CA SER A 144 -7.63 -7.88 -1.60
C SER A 144 -7.13 -7.20 -2.87
N ILE A 145 -7.26 -5.86 -2.95
CA ILE A 145 -6.83 -5.09 -4.11
C ILE A 145 -5.30 -5.03 -4.18
N GLN A 146 -4.61 -4.79 -3.06
CA GLN A 146 -3.14 -4.85 -2.97
C GLN A 146 -2.59 -6.22 -3.36
N ALA A 147 -3.24 -7.31 -2.92
CA ALA A 147 -2.85 -8.67 -3.29
C ALA A 147 -2.97 -8.90 -4.80
N MET A 148 -4.02 -8.38 -5.43
CA MET A 148 -4.23 -8.48 -6.88
C MET A 148 -3.14 -7.72 -7.67
N PHE A 149 -2.79 -6.49 -7.27
CA PHE A 149 -1.71 -5.74 -7.92
C PHE A 149 -0.35 -6.38 -7.72
N THR A 150 -0.08 -6.91 -6.51
CA THR A 150 1.16 -7.64 -6.23
C THR A 150 1.27 -8.89 -7.10
N LYS A 151 0.18 -9.65 -7.25
CA LYS A 151 0.14 -10.83 -8.12
C LYS A 151 0.36 -10.46 -9.58
N ARG A 152 -0.30 -9.40 -10.07
CA ARG A 152 -0.10 -8.88 -11.43
C ARG A 152 1.35 -8.47 -11.68
N ALA A 153 1.99 -7.79 -10.73
CA ALA A 153 3.38 -7.37 -10.85
C ALA A 153 4.33 -8.58 -10.93
N LYS A 154 4.14 -9.58 -10.05
CA LYS A 154 4.93 -10.83 -10.07
C LYS A 154 4.75 -11.60 -11.38
N LEU A 155 3.52 -11.70 -11.88
CA LEU A 155 3.22 -12.35 -13.16
C LEU A 155 3.93 -11.62 -14.31
N ALA A 156 3.79 -10.30 -14.39
CA ALA A 156 4.42 -9.50 -15.44
C ALA A 156 5.95 -9.59 -15.39
N ARG A 157 6.55 -9.69 -14.19
CA ARG A 157 7.99 -9.92 -14.05
C ARG A 157 8.38 -11.30 -14.57
N SER A 158 7.69 -12.35 -14.15
CA SER A 158 7.98 -13.74 -14.55
C SER A 158 7.85 -13.95 -16.07
N VAL A 159 6.85 -13.33 -16.71
CA VAL A 159 6.71 -13.39 -18.18
C VAL A 159 7.90 -12.73 -18.87
N ARG A 160 8.34 -11.56 -18.39
CA ARG A 160 9.52 -10.89 -18.95
C ARG A 160 10.78 -11.72 -18.76
N GLU A 161 11.02 -12.21 -17.55
CA GLU A 161 12.18 -13.06 -17.21
C GLU A 161 12.26 -14.25 -18.17
N PHE A 162 11.15 -14.97 -18.39
CA PHE A 162 11.10 -16.08 -19.35
C PHE A 162 11.52 -15.66 -20.77
N PHE A 163 10.99 -14.57 -21.31
CA PHE A 163 11.32 -14.13 -22.66
C PHE A 163 12.78 -13.66 -22.77
N PHE A 164 13.31 -12.94 -21.77
CA PHE A 164 14.72 -12.53 -21.73
C PHE A 164 15.66 -13.75 -21.70
N GLU A 165 15.36 -14.75 -20.88
CA GLU A 165 16.15 -15.99 -20.79
C GLU A 165 16.15 -16.79 -22.10
N ASN A 166 15.14 -16.60 -22.96
CA ASN A 166 15.02 -17.22 -24.28
C ASN A 166 15.50 -16.32 -25.43
N GLY A 167 16.24 -15.24 -25.13
CA GLY A 167 16.88 -14.39 -26.14
C GLY A 167 15.95 -13.38 -26.84
N PHE A 168 14.73 -13.18 -26.34
CA PHE A 168 13.86 -12.11 -26.85
C PHE A 168 14.31 -10.75 -26.32
N LEU A 169 14.06 -9.71 -27.12
CA LEU A 169 14.28 -8.32 -26.74
C LEU A 169 12.95 -7.63 -26.46
N GLU A 170 12.85 -6.94 -25.33
CA GLU A 170 11.73 -6.03 -25.04
C GLU A 170 11.97 -4.72 -25.80
N VAL A 171 11.16 -4.46 -26.84
CA VAL A 171 11.26 -3.25 -27.68
C VAL A 171 10.01 -2.39 -27.49
N GLU A 172 10.20 -1.16 -27.01
CA GLU A 172 9.13 -0.17 -26.95
C GLU A 172 8.81 0.37 -28.34
N THR A 173 7.52 0.44 -28.69
CA THR A 173 7.05 0.90 -30.00
C THR A 173 6.26 2.20 -29.87
N PRO A 174 6.24 3.07 -30.90
CA PRO A 174 5.51 4.34 -30.84
C PRO A 174 4.02 4.20 -30.53
N VAL A 175 3.51 5.04 -29.64
CA VAL A 175 2.08 5.09 -29.25
C VAL A 175 1.27 6.07 -30.10
N LEU A 176 1.91 7.03 -30.77
CA LEU A 176 1.23 7.94 -31.70
C LEU A 176 1.49 7.45 -33.13
N THR A 177 0.55 6.68 -33.68
CA THR A 177 0.67 6.05 -35.00
C THR A 177 -0.24 6.70 -36.03
N LYS A 178 -0.14 6.27 -37.29
CA LYS A 178 -1.16 6.57 -38.30
C LYS A 178 -2.41 5.70 -38.04
N SER A 179 -3.59 6.25 -38.32
CA SER A 179 -4.84 5.47 -38.27
C SER A 179 -4.91 4.45 -39.40
N THR A 180 -5.41 3.25 -39.09
CA THR A 180 -5.66 2.18 -40.07
C THR A 180 -7.17 2.01 -40.26
N PRO A 181 -7.74 2.32 -41.44
CA PRO A 181 -9.20 2.40 -41.63
C PRO A 181 -9.98 1.09 -41.46
N GLU A 182 -9.30 -0.06 -41.47
CA GLU A 182 -9.94 -1.39 -41.56
C GLU A 182 -10.27 -1.99 -40.18
N GLY A 183 -9.74 -1.42 -39.11
CA GLY A 183 -9.86 -1.95 -37.75
C GLY A 183 -11.05 -1.40 -36.95
N ALA A 184 -10.97 -1.54 -35.62
CA ALA A 184 -11.87 -0.87 -34.70
C ALA A 184 -11.71 0.67 -34.78
N ARG A 185 -12.57 1.43 -34.09
CA ARG A 185 -12.42 2.89 -34.05
C ARG A 185 -11.17 3.28 -33.27
N ASP A 186 -10.33 4.09 -33.88
CA ASP A 186 -9.14 4.64 -33.25
C ASP A 186 -9.47 5.85 -32.37
N TYR A 187 -8.74 5.98 -31.25
CA TYR A 187 -8.68 7.24 -30.50
C TYR A 187 -7.73 8.20 -31.22
N LEU A 188 -8.26 9.36 -31.60
CA LEU A 188 -7.51 10.38 -32.33
C LEU A 188 -6.84 11.37 -31.38
N VAL A 189 -5.58 11.70 -31.67
CA VAL A 189 -4.81 12.72 -30.97
C VAL A 189 -4.46 13.82 -31.98
N PRO A 190 -5.07 15.02 -31.88
CA PRO A 190 -4.81 16.12 -32.81
C PRO A 190 -3.34 16.55 -32.80
N SER A 191 -2.75 16.77 -33.98
CA SER A 191 -1.39 17.31 -34.07
C SER A 191 -1.41 18.83 -33.99
N ARG A 192 -0.68 19.39 -33.03
CA ARG A 192 -0.47 20.84 -32.95
C ARG A 192 0.38 21.38 -34.12
N VAL A 193 1.35 20.60 -34.59
CA VAL A 193 2.34 21.04 -35.59
C VAL A 193 1.89 20.81 -37.03
N ASN A 194 0.94 19.89 -37.26
CA ASN A 194 0.38 19.61 -38.58
C ASN A 194 -1.13 19.87 -38.55
N PRO A 195 -1.59 21.12 -38.81
CA PRO A 195 -3.00 21.46 -38.77
C PRO A 195 -3.85 20.58 -39.71
N GLY A 196 -4.99 20.10 -39.21
CA GLY A 196 -5.88 19.19 -39.93
C GLY A 196 -5.45 17.72 -39.91
N MET A 197 -4.31 17.39 -39.29
CA MET A 197 -3.83 16.01 -39.17
C MET A 197 -3.93 15.48 -37.73
N PHE A 198 -4.07 14.16 -37.61
CA PHE A 198 -4.24 13.45 -36.35
C PHE A 198 -3.31 12.24 -36.28
N TYR A 199 -2.82 11.96 -35.08
CA TYR A 199 -2.32 10.62 -34.73
C TYR A 199 -3.47 9.74 -34.25
N ALA A 200 -3.23 8.44 -34.22
CA ALA A 200 -4.10 7.44 -33.62
C ALA A 200 -3.34 6.68 -32.53
N LEU A 201 -4.04 6.29 -31.46
CA LEU A 201 -3.51 5.33 -30.50
C LEU A 201 -3.60 3.90 -31.10
N PRO A 202 -2.53 3.11 -31.08
CA PRO A 202 -2.51 1.80 -31.72
C PRO A 202 -3.40 0.82 -30.97
N GLN A 203 -4.16 0.03 -31.72
CA GLN A 203 -4.93 -1.10 -31.18
C GLN A 203 -4.01 -2.23 -30.72
N SER A 204 -2.88 -2.41 -31.41
CA SER A 204 -1.83 -3.37 -31.09
C SER A 204 -0.51 -2.96 -31.79
N PRO A 205 0.65 -3.49 -31.37
CA PRO A 205 1.93 -3.23 -32.04
C PRO A 205 2.13 -4.08 -33.32
N GLN A 206 1.06 -4.57 -33.96
CA GLN A 206 1.11 -5.56 -35.05
C GLN A 206 2.04 -5.14 -36.21
N LEU A 207 1.93 -3.90 -36.70
CA LEU A 207 2.75 -3.42 -37.79
C LEU A 207 4.24 -3.34 -37.39
N PHE A 208 4.51 -2.80 -36.20
CA PHE A 208 5.90 -2.67 -35.72
C PHE A 208 6.54 -4.02 -35.45
N LYS A 209 5.81 -4.99 -34.86
CA LYS A 209 6.40 -6.32 -34.64
C LYS A 209 6.77 -6.97 -35.97
N GLN A 210 6.00 -6.78 -37.05
CA GLN A 210 6.32 -7.32 -38.38
C GLN A 210 7.55 -6.64 -39.01
N ILE A 211 7.72 -5.33 -38.81
CA ILE A 211 8.89 -4.58 -39.31
C ILE A 211 10.18 -4.98 -38.57
N LEU A 212 10.07 -5.39 -37.30
CA LEU A 212 11.18 -5.80 -36.45
C LEU A 212 11.52 -7.31 -36.53
N MET A 213 10.78 -8.08 -37.34
CA MET A 213 11.13 -9.49 -37.64
C MET A 213 12.27 -9.54 -38.67
#